data_AF-A0A940PK29-F1
#
_entry.id   AF-A0A940PK29-F1
#
_cell.length_a   1.000
_cell.length_b   1.000
_cell.length_c   1.000
_cell.angle_alpha   90.00
_cell.angle_beta   90.00
_cell.angle_gamma   90.00
#
_symmetry.space_group_name_H-M   'P 1'
#
loop_
_entity.id
_entity.type
_entity.pdbx_description
1 polymer ?
#
loop_
_entity_poly.entity_id
_entity_poly.type
_entity_poly.pdbx_seq_one_letter_code
_entity_poly.pdbx_strand_id
1 'polypeptide(L)'
;MRAQWILMFALIFALITAIFAVINVEPVRVNFMFTQADIPLILVIIGSTLLGGLIALFIGMMRQFKLQRTIKQLEKRLSESGNGHAAEESKDLSLAQGELEKAALHSTSEDHKA
;
A
#
# COMPACT_ATOMS: atom_id res chain seq x y z
N MET A 1 -0.34 -9.75 -16.94
CA MET A 1 0.89 -10.34 -17.53
C MET A 1 1.88 -10.87 -16.49
N ARG A 2 2.46 -10.06 -15.58
CA ARG A 2 3.52 -10.56 -14.65
C ARG A 2 3.08 -11.65 -13.67
N ALA A 3 1.85 -11.60 -13.18
CA ALA A 3 1.31 -12.62 -12.29
C ALA A 3 1.17 -14.01 -12.95
N GLN A 4 0.85 -14.06 -14.25
CA GLN A 4 0.75 -15.32 -15.00
C GLN A 4 2.14 -15.98 -15.17
N TRP A 5 3.18 -15.18 -15.45
CA TRP A 5 4.56 -15.66 -15.48
C TRP A 5 5.02 -16.20 -14.12
N ILE A 6 4.72 -15.47 -13.03
CA ILE A 6 5.01 -15.93 -11.66
C ILE A 6 4.31 -17.26 -11.38
N LEU A 7 3.03 -17.39 -11.73
CA LEU A 7 2.27 -18.63 -11.52
C LEU A 7 2.86 -19.79 -12.33
N MET A 8 3.25 -19.55 -13.59
CA MET A 8 3.87 -20.57 -14.43
C MET A 8 5.21 -21.04 -13.84
N PHE A 9 6.09 -20.12 -13.44
CA PHE A 9 7.36 -20.49 -12.80
C PHE A 9 7.14 -21.17 -11.44
N ALA A 10 6.18 -20.71 -10.64
CA ALA A 10 5.84 -21.33 -9.37
C ALA A 10 5.36 -22.78 -9.56
N LEU A 11 4.56 -23.05 -10.59
CA LEU A 11 4.08 -24.39 -10.90
C LEU A 11 5.23 -25.33 -11.33
N ILE A 12 6.12 -24.85 -12.21
CA ILE A 12 7.31 -25.61 -12.62
C ILE A 12 8.20 -25.90 -11.40
N PHE A 13 8.41 -24.90 -10.54
CA PHE A 13 9.21 -25.05 -9.33
C PHE A 13 8.56 -26.04 -8.33
N ALA A 14 7.24 -25.99 -8.19
CA ALA A 14 6.48 -26.93 -7.37
C ALA A 14 6.62 -28.37 -7.88
N LEU A 15 6.57 -28.58 -9.20
CA LEU A 15 6.79 -29.90 -9.81
C LEU A 15 8.21 -30.42 -9.54
N ILE A 16 9.23 -29.57 -9.71
CA ILE A 16 10.62 -29.94 -9.39
C ILE A 16 10.74 -30.31 -7.90
N THR A 17 10.16 -29.49 -7.02
CA THR A 17 10.17 -29.74 -5.57
C THR A 17 9.47 -31.06 -5.22
N ALA A 18 8.36 -31.39 -5.89
CA ALA A 18 7.65 -32.65 -5.71
C ALA A 18 8.50 -33.87 -6.15
N ILE A 19 9.23 -33.75 -7.27
CA ILE A 19 10.16 -34.79 -7.70
C ILE A 19 11.28 -34.98 -6.65
N PHE A 20 11.85 -33.88 -6.16
CA PHE A 20 12.83 -33.93 -5.07
C PHE A 20 12.27 -34.59 -3.82
N ALA A 21 11.01 -34.34 -3.47
CA ALA A 21 10.35 -34.94 -2.32
C ALA A 21 10.26 -36.46 -2.43
N VAL A 22 9.92 -36.98 -3.61
CA VAL A 22 9.82 -38.43 -3.84
C VAL A 22 11.19 -39.09 -3.81
N ILE A 23 12.20 -38.48 -4.43
CA ILE A 23 13.57 -39.04 -4.48
C ILE A 23 14.24 -39.01 -3.10
N ASN A 24 13.92 -38.02 -2.26
CA ASN A 24 14.55 -37.80 -0.95
C ASN A 24 13.59 -38.08 0.21
N VAL A 25 12.75 -39.12 0.07
CA VAL A 25 11.85 -39.57 1.14
C VAL A 25 12.56 -40.36 2.24
N GLU A 26 13.88 -40.53 2.13
CA GLU A 26 14.69 -41.25 3.11
C GLU A 26 14.59 -40.58 4.50
N PRO A 27 14.27 -41.36 5.56
CA PRO A 27 14.10 -40.82 6.89
C PRO A 27 15.45 -40.36 7.46
N VAL A 28 15.48 -39.11 7.93
CA VAL A 28 16.62 -38.51 8.62
C VAL A 28 16.24 -38.25 10.07
N ARG A 29 17.14 -38.58 10.98
CA ARG A 29 16.97 -38.28 12.40
C ARG A 29 17.13 -36.80 12.65
N VAL A 30 16.07 -36.16 13.14
CA VAL A 30 16.08 -34.74 13.51
C VAL A 30 15.96 -34.60 15.02
N ASN A 31 16.81 -33.78 15.62
CA ASN A 31 16.75 -33.43 17.03
C ASN A 31 16.04 -32.06 17.19
N PHE A 32 14.83 -32.08 17.73
CA PHE A 32 13.99 -30.89 17.99
C PHE A 32 14.23 -30.29 19.38
N MET A 33 15.45 -30.42 19.89
CA MET A 33 15.89 -30.04 21.24
C MET A 33 15.30 -30.88 22.39
N PHE A 34 13.99 -31.12 22.40
CA PHE A 34 13.29 -31.86 23.46
C PHE A 34 12.84 -33.26 23.03
N THR A 35 12.89 -33.55 21.73
CA THR A 35 12.50 -34.85 21.17
C THR A 35 13.32 -35.14 19.91
N GLN A 36 13.37 -36.42 19.52
CA GLN A 36 14.00 -36.87 18.30
C GLN A 36 12.99 -37.67 17.49
N ALA A 37 12.93 -37.42 16.18
CA ALA A 37 12.06 -38.16 15.28
C ALA A 37 12.77 -38.43 13.96
N ASP A 38 12.52 -39.61 13.41
CA ASP A 38 12.99 -40.00 12.09
C ASP A 38 11.91 -39.62 11.08
N ILE A 39 12.15 -38.52 10.35
CA ILE A 39 11.21 -37.96 9.38
C ILE A 39 11.92 -37.74 8.04
N PRO A 40 11.20 -37.83 6.90
CA PRO A 40 11.79 -37.52 5.60
C PRO A 40 12.41 -36.13 5.55
N LEU A 41 13.62 -36.02 4.99
CA LEU A 41 14.39 -34.76 4.93
C LEU A 41 13.59 -33.61 4.29
N ILE A 42 12.79 -33.92 3.27
CA ILE A 42 11.98 -32.92 2.58
C ILE A 42 10.94 -32.26 3.49
N LEU A 43 10.36 -32.96 4.47
CA LEU A 43 9.40 -32.37 5.41
C LEU A 43 10.06 -31.30 6.28
N VAL A 44 11.33 -31.51 6.64
CA VAL A 44 12.13 -30.55 7.40
C VAL A 44 12.38 -29.29 6.56
N ILE A 45 12.75 -29.46 5.29
CA ILE A 45 13.03 -28.36 4.36
C ILE A 45 11.75 -27.56 4.09
N ILE A 46 10.65 -28.23 3.76
CA ILE A 46 9.35 -27.58 3.52
C ILE A 46 8.89 -26.85 4.79
N GLY A 47 8.94 -27.50 5.95
CA GLY A 47 8.55 -26.89 7.22
C GLY A 47 9.36 -25.64 7.55
N SER A 48 10.69 -25.71 7.40
CA SER A 48 11.60 -24.58 7.63
C SER A 48 11.36 -23.44 6.64
N THR A 49 11.17 -23.78 5.36
CA THR A 49 10.91 -22.80 4.29
C THR A 49 9.55 -22.11 4.47
N LEU A 50 8.51 -22.87 4.84
CA LEU A 50 7.20 -22.33 5.16
C LEU A 50 7.27 -21.39 6.36
N LEU A 51 8.04 -21.75 7.41
CA LEU A 51 8.21 -20.90 8.58
C LEU A 51 8.93 -19.59 8.22
N GLY A 52 10.01 -19.67 7.43
CA GLY A 52 10.70 -18.49 6.91
C GLY A 52 9.80 -17.62 6.02
N GLY A 53 9.01 -18.24 5.15
CA GLY A 53 8.03 -17.55 4.30
C GLY A 53 6.92 -16.88 5.11
N LEU A 54 6.46 -17.51 6.19
CA LEU A 54 5.46 -16.95 7.10
C LEU A 54 6.00 -15.71 7.83
N ILE A 55 7.24 -15.76 8.31
CA ILE A 55 7.92 -14.61 8.91
C ILE A 55 8.02 -13.47 7.89
N ALA A 56 8.47 -13.76 6.66
CA ALA A 56 8.58 -12.76 5.60
C ALA A 56 7.20 -12.16 5.24
N LEU A 57 6.13 -12.97 5.24
CA LEU A 57 4.77 -12.52 5.01
C LEU A 57 4.30 -11.56 6.11
N PHE A 58 4.55 -11.87 7.38
CA PHE A 58 4.23 -10.96 8.49
C PHE A 58 4.99 -9.63 8.38
N ILE A 59 6.28 -9.66 8.06
CA ILE A 59 7.08 -8.45 7.83
C ILE A 59 6.52 -7.63 6.67
N GLY A 60 6.22 -8.27 5.54
CA GLY A 60 5.63 -7.63 4.37
C GLY A 60 4.28 -6.99 4.68
N MET A 61 3.42 -7.70 5.43
CA MET A 61 2.12 -7.21 5.84
C MET A 61 2.22 -5.99 6.76
N MET A 62 3.11 -6.01 7.76
CA MET A 62 3.36 -4.83 8.62
C MET A 62 3.81 -3.61 7.81
N ARG A 63 4.71 -3.80 6.85
CA ARG A 63 5.17 -2.72 5.96
C ARG A 63 4.01 -2.18 5.12
N GLN A 64 3.18 -3.07 4.56
CA GLN A 64 2.04 -2.68 3.75
C GLN A 64 1.01 -1.87 4.56
N PHE A 65 0.73 -2.28 5.80
CA PHE A 65 -0.15 -1.52 6.69
C PHE A 65 0.36 -0.11 6.97
N LYS A 66 1.66 0.04 7.25
CA LYS A 66 2.28 1.37 7.43
C LYS A 66 2.14 2.21 6.17
N LEU A 67 2.43 1.63 5.01
CA LEU A 67 2.35 2.31 3.73
C LEU A 67 0.92 2.78 3.42
N GLN A 68 -0.08 1.94 3.68
CA GLN A 68 -1.50 2.31 3.54
C GLN A 68 -1.90 3.46 4.47
N ARG A 69 -1.41 3.46 5.73
CA ARG A 69 -1.66 4.59 6.65
C ARG A 69 -1.06 5.88 6.13
N THR A 70 0.18 5.83 5.64
CA THR A 70 0.84 6.99 5.02
C THR A 70 0.07 7.48 3.80
N ILE A 71 -0.36 6.59 2.91
CA ILE A 71 -1.20 6.95 1.74
C ILE A 71 -2.46 7.70 2.20
N LYS A 72 -3.22 7.15 3.15
CA LYS A 72 -4.44 7.80 3.67
C LYS A 72 -4.16 9.17 4.30
N GLN A 73 -3.04 9.32 5.00
CA GLN A 73 -2.63 10.61 5.58
C GLN A 73 -2.28 11.64 4.50
N LEU A 74 -1.55 11.22 3.46
CA LEU A 74 -1.19 12.08 2.34
C LEU A 74 -2.45 12.48 1.55
N GLU A 75 -3.35 11.55 1.27
CA GLU A 75 -4.64 11.83 0.61
C GLU A 75 -5.46 12.85 1.40
N LYS A 76 -5.53 12.72 2.73
CA LYS A 76 -6.23 13.69 3.59
C LYS A 76 -5.60 15.09 3.48
N ARG A 77 -4.27 15.20 3.55
CA ARG A 77 -3.56 16.48 3.43
C ARG A 77 -3.77 17.13 2.06
N LEU A 78 -3.78 16.34 0.98
CA LEU A 78 -4.11 16.83 -0.36
C LEU A 78 -5.54 17.38 -0.42
N SER A 79 -6.52 16.67 0.17
CA SER A 79 -7.91 17.14 0.18
C SER A 79 -8.10 18.42 0.99
N GLU A 80 -7.43 18.54 2.15
CA GLU A 80 -7.50 19.74 3.00
C GLU A 80 -6.84 20.95 2.33
N SER A 81 -5.68 20.75 1.68
CA SER A 81 -4.97 21.81 0.97
C SER A 81 -5.67 22.24 -0.33
N GLY A 82 -6.33 21.31 -1.04
CA GLY A 82 -7.14 21.63 -2.22
C GLY A 82 -8.39 22.44 -1.89
N ASN A 83 -9.05 22.14 -0.75
CA ASN A 83 -10.17 22.94 -0.26
C ASN A 83 -9.75 24.32 0.24
N GLY A 84 -8.54 24.46 0.79
CA GLY A 84 -7.98 25.75 1.21
C GLY A 84 -7.81 26.73 0.05
N HIS A 85 -7.29 26.27 -1.08
CA HIS A 85 -7.09 27.13 -2.27
C HIS A 85 -8.42 27.54 -2.90
N ALA A 86 -9.41 26.64 -2.99
CA ALA A 86 -10.74 26.98 -3.49
C ALA A 86 -11.50 27.94 -2.56
N ALA A 87 -11.30 27.84 -1.24
CA ALA A 87 -11.90 28.73 -0.26
C ALA A 87 -11.23 30.11 -0.22
N GLU A 88 -9.92 30.20 -0.45
CA GLU A 88 -9.22 31.49 -0.57
C GLU A 88 -9.53 32.18 -1.90
N GLU A 89 -9.51 31.45 -3.01
CA GLU A 89 -9.84 31.99 -4.34
C GLU A 89 -11.27 32.54 -4.40
N SER A 90 -12.24 31.83 -3.80
CA SER A 90 -13.63 32.30 -3.72
C SER A 90 -13.81 33.53 -2.81
N LYS A 91 -12.99 33.67 -1.76
CA LYS A 91 -13.00 34.84 -0.87
C LYS A 91 -12.44 36.08 -1.58
N ASP A 92 -11.32 35.92 -2.28
CA ASP A 92 -10.67 37.01 -3.02
C ASP A 92 -11.54 37.48 -4.20
N LEU A 93 -12.19 36.55 -4.90
CA LEU A 93 -13.17 36.88 -5.95
C LEU A 93 -14.39 37.64 -5.39
N SER A 94 -14.91 37.23 -4.23
CA SER A 94 -16.04 37.92 -3.58
C SER A 94 -15.68 39.32 -3.08
N LEU A 95 -14.45 39.52 -2.59
CA LEU A 95 -13.95 40.82 -2.16
C LEU A 95 -13.76 41.76 -3.36
N ALA A 96 -13.16 41.28 -4.45
CA ALA A 96 -12.98 42.05 -5.67
C ALA A 96 -14.32 42.49 -6.29
N GLN A 97 -15.34 41.61 -6.27
CA GLN A 97 -16.69 41.95 -6.71
C GLN A 97 -17.34 43.03 -5.82
N GLY A 98 -17.18 42.93 -4.50
CA GLY A 98 -17.69 43.93 -3.56
C GLY A 98 -17.03 45.31 -3.71
N GLU A 99 -15.75 45.37 -4.07
CA GLU A 99 -15.08 46.64 -4.38
C GLU A 99 -15.53 47.24 -5.71
N LEU A 100 -15.72 46.41 -6.75
CA LEU A 100 -16.28 46.85 -8.03
C LEU A 100 -17.71 47.37 -7.90
N GLU A 101 -18.56 46.72 -7.09
CA GLU A 101 -19.93 47.16 -6.84
C GLU A 101 -19.96 48.49 -6.07
N LYS A 102 -19.10 48.66 -5.07
CA LYS A 102 -18.95 49.95 -4.37
C LYS A 102 -18.43 51.07 -5.27
N ALA A 103 -17.48 50.77 -6.15
CA ALA A 103 -16.95 51.73 -7.10
C ALA A 103 -18.01 52.16 -8.13
N ALA A 104 -18.85 51.23 -8.61
CA ALA A 104 -19.96 51.51 -9.51
C ALA A 104 -21.10 52.32 -8.84
N LEU A 105 -21.36 52.08 -7.55
CA LEU A 105 -22.31 52.88 -6.75
C LEU A 105 -21.80 54.30 -6.47
N HIS A 106 -20.48 54.46 -6.30
CA HIS A 106 -19.89 55.79 -6.10
C HIS A 106 -19.88 56.62 -7.38
N SER A 107 -19.61 56.02 -8.55
CA SER A 107 -19.66 56.75 -9.83
C SER A 107 -21.08 57.16 -10.24
N THR A 108 -22.09 56.34 -9.97
CA THR A 108 -23.50 56.70 -10.27
C THR A 108 -24.06 57.79 -9.33
N SER A 109 -23.49 57.94 -8.13
CA SER A 109 -23.86 58.99 -7.18
C SER A 109 -23.25 60.36 -7.51
N GLU A 110 -22.14 60.41 -8.25
CA GLU A 110 -21.51 61.68 -8.65
C GLU A 110 -22.17 62.28 -9.91
N ASP A 111 -22.68 61.46 -10.82
CA ASP A 111 -23.38 61.92 -12.04
C ASP A 111 -24.77 62.54 -11.77
N HIS A 112 -25.38 62.30 -10.61
CA HIS A 112 -26.72 62.84 -10.29
C HIS A 112 -26.68 64.19 -9.54
N LYS A 113 -25.48 64.74 -9.28
CA LYS A 113 -25.29 66.00 -8.54
C LYS A 113 -24.78 67.18 -9.40
N ALA A 114 -24.53 66.96 -10.69
CA ALA A 114 -24.18 67.99 -11.67
C ALA A 114 -25.42 68.41 -12.48
#